data_AF-A0A7Y2VFX3-F1
#
_entry.id   AF-A0A7Y2VFX3-F1
#
_cell.length_a   1.000
_cell.length_b   1.000
_cell.length_c   1.000
_cell.angle_alpha   90.00
_cell.angle_beta   90.00
_cell.angle_gamma   90.00
#
_symmetry.space_group_name_H-M   'P 1'
#
loop_
_entity.id
_entity.type
_entity.pdbx_description
1 polymer ?
#
loop_
_entity_poly.entity_id
_entity_poly.type
_entity_poly.pdbx_seq_one_letter_code
_entity_poly.pdbx_strand_id
1 'polypeptide(L)'
;GNSGTQFEFMPLDTTGKPALTATWIQEEIGKASDLLGLSHRQMQSGAGHDAQDMALICPVGMIFVPSKGGISHSPEEFTSAEDMANGANVLLHTLLQLDALVE
;
A
#
# COMPACT_ATOMS: atom_id res chain seq x y z
N GLY A 1 -37.29 -30.96 3.63
CA GLY A 1 -37.61 -30.79 5.05
C GLY A 1 -37.38 -29.33 5.41
N ASN A 2 -38.40 -28.67 5.93
CA ASN A 2 -38.25 -27.33 6.51
C ASN A 2 -37.64 -27.53 7.90
N SER A 3 -36.40 -27.12 8.13
CA SER A 3 -35.69 -27.41 9.39
C SER A 3 -36.18 -26.57 10.58
N GLY A 4 -37.01 -25.54 10.34
CA GLY A 4 -37.45 -24.61 11.38
C GLY A 4 -36.33 -23.72 11.94
N THR A 5 -35.14 -23.77 11.35
CA THR A 5 -33.99 -22.97 11.79
C THR A 5 -34.15 -21.53 11.36
N GLN A 6 -34.07 -20.60 12.31
CA GLN A 6 -34.06 -19.15 12.06
C GLN A 6 -32.63 -18.62 12.17
N PHE A 7 -32.26 -17.71 11.27
CA PHE A 7 -30.99 -16.98 11.31
C PHE A 7 -31.29 -15.50 11.47
N GLU A 8 -30.56 -14.84 12.37
CA GLU A 8 -30.57 -13.40 12.52
C GLU A 8 -29.16 -12.88 12.23
N PHE A 9 -29.06 -11.84 11.40
CA PHE A 9 -27.80 -11.19 11.06
C PHE A 9 -27.79 -9.81 11.70
N MET A 10 -26.86 -9.59 12.62
CA MET A 10 -26.57 -8.27 13.15
C MET A 10 -25.23 -7.81 12.56
N PRO A 11 -25.22 -6.80 11.67
CA PRO A 11 -23.97 -6.26 11.17
C PRO A 11 -23.22 -5.62 12.34
N LEU A 12 -22.00 -6.09 12.60
CA LEU A 12 -21.06 -5.40 13.46
C LEU A 12 -20.33 -4.40 12.56
N ASP A 13 -20.47 -3.10 12.83
CA ASP A 13 -19.72 -2.06 12.14
C ASP A 13 -18.26 -2.08 12.62
N THR A 14 -17.50 -3.03 12.09
CA THR A 14 -16.07 -3.23 12.38
C THR A 14 -15.18 -2.73 11.25
N THR A 15 -15.77 -2.24 10.15
CA THR A 15 -15.03 -1.75 8.99
C THR A 15 -14.79 -0.25 9.13
N GLY A 16 -13.54 0.15 9.40
CA GLY A 16 -13.14 1.55 9.31
C GLY A 16 -13.35 2.11 7.90
N LYS A 17 -13.56 3.43 7.79
CA LYS A 17 -13.61 4.12 6.48
C LYS A 17 -12.30 3.85 5.72
N PRO A 18 -12.34 3.59 4.39
CA PRO A 18 -11.11 3.38 3.62
C PRO A 18 -10.17 4.59 3.73
N ALA A 19 -8.91 4.34 4.11
CA ALA A 19 -7.86 5.34 4.09
C ALA A 19 -7.28 5.44 2.67
N LEU A 20 -7.76 6.42 1.90
CA LEU A 20 -7.31 6.65 0.53
C LEU A 20 -5.94 7.34 0.52
N THR A 21 -5.00 6.79 -0.23
CA THR A 21 -3.74 7.46 -0.54
C THR A 21 -3.97 8.56 -1.59
N ALA A 22 -3.17 9.61 -1.55
CA ALA A 22 -3.30 10.77 -2.42
C ALA A 22 -2.86 10.42 -3.85
N THR A 23 -3.73 10.66 -4.83
CA THR A 23 -3.48 10.30 -6.24
C THR A 23 -2.24 10.98 -6.81
N TRP A 24 -2.00 12.24 -6.46
CA TRP A 24 -0.82 12.97 -6.91
C TRP A 24 0.48 12.39 -6.35
N ILE A 25 0.48 11.82 -5.13
CA ILE A 25 1.65 11.09 -4.59
C ILE A 25 1.83 9.76 -5.34
N GLN A 26 0.74 9.05 -5.63
CA GLN A 26 0.80 7.82 -6.43
C GLN A 26 1.38 8.06 -7.83
N GLU A 27 1.04 9.20 -8.45
CA GLU A 27 1.58 9.62 -9.74
C GLU A 27 3.09 9.87 -9.68
N GLU A 28 3.60 10.56 -8.66
CA GLU A 28 5.05 10.73 -8.47
C GLU A 28 5.76 9.39 -8.22
N ILE A 29 5.17 8.49 -7.42
CA ILE A 29 5.69 7.11 -7.26
C ILE A 29 5.79 6.38 -8.60
N GLY A 30 4.76 6.52 -9.46
CA GLY A 30 4.74 5.96 -10.80
C GLY A 30 5.87 6.53 -11.67
N LYS A 31 6.03 7.86 -11.70
CA LYS A 31 7.11 8.53 -12.43
C LYS A 31 8.50 8.11 -11.94
N ALA A 32 8.69 7.98 -10.63
CA ALA A 32 9.95 7.48 -10.04
C ALA A 32 10.24 6.04 -10.49
N SER A 33 9.21 5.18 -10.55
CA SER A 33 9.33 3.81 -11.04
C SER A 33 9.70 3.77 -12.53
N ASP A 34 9.04 4.59 -13.35
CA ASP A 34 9.31 4.71 -14.79
C ASP A 34 10.74 5.23 -15.06
N LEU A 35 11.19 6.22 -14.30
CA LEU A 35 12.55 6.78 -14.38
C LEU A 35 13.63 5.71 -14.14
N LEU A 36 13.37 4.78 -13.21
CA LEU A 36 14.26 3.69 -12.86
C LEU A 36 14.13 2.48 -13.82
N GLY A 37 13.19 2.53 -14.78
CA GLY A 37 12.92 1.42 -15.69
C GLY A 37 12.30 0.20 -15.02
N LEU A 38 11.62 0.38 -13.89
CA LEU A 38 11.01 -0.70 -13.11
C LEU A 38 9.57 -0.94 -13.56
N SER A 39 9.19 -2.20 -13.72
CA SER A 39 7.78 -2.57 -13.88
C SER A 39 7.02 -2.30 -12.59
N HIS A 40 5.84 -1.68 -12.69
CA HIS A 40 4.99 -1.40 -11.53
C HIS A 40 3.50 -1.58 -11.87
N ARG A 41 2.67 -1.62 -10.82
CA ARG A 41 1.22 -1.64 -10.94
C ARG A 41 0.59 -0.97 -9.72
N GLN A 42 -0.60 -0.41 -9.90
CA GLN A 42 -1.40 0.03 -8.77
C GLN A 42 -2.06 -1.17 -8.07
N MET A 43 -2.12 -1.11 -6.74
CA MET A 43 -2.79 -2.11 -5.92
C MET A 43 -3.28 -1.52 -4.60
N GLN A 44 -4.36 -2.08 -4.07
CA GLN A 44 -4.86 -1.76 -2.73
C GLN A 44 -4.04 -2.53 -1.68
N SER A 45 -3.84 -1.92 -0.51
CA SER A 45 -3.32 -2.63 0.65
C SER A 45 -4.42 -3.46 1.29
N GLY A 46 -4.20 -4.78 1.36
CA GLY A 46 -5.12 -5.69 2.07
C GLY A 46 -4.99 -5.64 3.59
N ALA A 47 -3.86 -5.14 4.11
CA ALA A 47 -3.57 -5.03 5.53
C ALA A 47 -3.58 -3.57 6.01
N GLY A 48 -3.78 -3.40 7.33
CA GLY A 48 -3.61 -2.11 8.00
C GLY A 48 -2.14 -1.74 8.14
N HIS A 49 -1.85 -0.45 8.00
CA HIS A 49 -0.52 0.15 8.15
C HIS A 49 -0.68 1.51 8.83
N ASP A 50 0.39 2.03 9.45
CA ASP A 50 0.37 3.35 10.10
C ASP A 50 -0.06 4.47 9.14
N ALA A 51 0.20 4.30 7.83
CA ALA A 51 -0.26 5.20 6.79
C ALA A 51 -1.79 5.42 6.79
N GLN A 52 -2.58 4.46 7.30
CA GLN A 52 -4.03 4.60 7.41
C GLN A 52 -4.43 5.67 8.43
N ASP A 53 -3.76 5.69 9.59
CA ASP A 53 -3.99 6.72 10.60
C ASP A 53 -3.40 8.06 10.15
N MET A 54 -2.23 8.04 9.51
CA MET A 54 -1.60 9.25 8.96
C MET A 54 -2.46 9.92 7.88
N ALA A 55 -3.22 9.14 7.09
CA ALA A 55 -4.13 9.66 6.07
C ALA A 55 -5.22 10.60 6.63
N LEU A 56 -5.47 10.57 7.95
CA LEU A 56 -6.43 11.45 8.61
C LEU A 56 -5.90 12.89 8.79
N ILE A 57 -4.58 13.09 8.73
CA ILE A 57 -3.94 14.38 9.05
C ILE A 57 -3.07 14.93 7.92
N CYS A 58 -2.65 14.10 6.96
CA CYS A 58 -1.89 14.56 5.80
C CYS A 58 -2.09 13.65 4.57
N PRO A 59 -1.76 14.14 3.36
CA PRO A 59 -1.67 13.29 2.17
C PRO A 59 -0.61 12.20 2.35
N VAL A 60 -0.95 10.96 2.00
CA VAL A 60 -0.05 9.80 2.11
C VAL A 60 0.05 9.03 0.80
N GLY A 61 1.18 8.36 0.59
CA GLY A 61 1.39 7.36 -0.46
C GLY A 61 2.15 6.16 0.11
N MET A 62 2.06 5.01 -0.56
CA MET A 62 2.77 3.80 -0.17
C MET A 62 3.42 3.15 -1.38
N ILE A 63 4.60 2.57 -1.18
CA ILE A 63 5.36 1.80 -2.17
C ILE A 63 5.46 0.37 -1.65
N PHE A 64 5.03 -0.60 -2.43
CA PHE A 64 5.18 -2.02 -2.11
C PHE A 64 6.28 -2.65 -2.97
N VAL A 65 7.06 -3.52 -2.33
CA VAL A 65 8.04 -4.40 -2.98
C VAL A 65 7.58 -5.84 -2.85
N PRO A 66 7.90 -6.72 -3.81
CA PRO A 66 7.40 -8.09 -3.80
C PRO A 66 8.04 -8.93 -2.68
N SER A 67 7.22 -9.57 -1.86
CA SER A 67 7.64 -10.67 -0.98
C SER A 67 7.46 -12.01 -1.68
N LYS A 68 8.43 -12.92 -1.51
CA LYS A 68 8.42 -14.26 -2.13
C LYS A 68 7.16 -15.03 -1.74
N GLY A 69 6.34 -15.36 -2.74
CA GLY A 69 5.06 -16.08 -2.55
C GLY A 69 4.00 -15.28 -1.79
N GLY A 70 4.20 -13.98 -1.56
CA GLY A 70 3.30 -13.15 -0.75
C GLY A 70 3.29 -13.52 0.74
N ILE A 71 4.30 -14.28 1.21
CA ILE A 71 4.41 -14.69 2.61
C ILE A 71 4.78 -13.46 3.46
N SER A 72 4.06 -13.26 4.56
CA SER A 72 4.34 -12.25 5.57
C SER A 72 3.95 -12.76 6.96
N HIS A 73 4.43 -12.11 8.03
CA HIS A 73 4.24 -12.54 9.43
C HIS A 73 4.73 -13.98 9.70
N SER A 74 5.80 -14.36 9.00
CA SER A 74 6.39 -15.70 9.08
C SER A 74 7.92 -15.58 9.03
N PRO A 75 8.68 -16.47 9.70
CA PRO A 75 10.13 -16.56 9.51
C PRO A 75 10.55 -16.84 8.06
N GLU A 76 9.63 -17.31 7.22
CA GLU A 76 9.84 -17.55 5.79
C GLU A 76 9.58 -16.30 4.91
N GLU A 77 9.14 -15.19 5.52
CA GLU A 77 9.00 -13.90 4.84
C GLU A 77 10.34 -13.45 4.27
N PHE A 78 10.35 -13.15 2.97
CA PHE A 78 11.57 -12.81 2.26
C PHE A 78 11.30 -11.89 1.08
N THR A 79 12.05 -10.79 1.03
CA THR A 79 12.19 -9.88 -0.11
C THR A 79 13.65 -9.87 -0.52
N SER A 80 13.93 -9.95 -1.82
CA SER A 80 15.32 -9.97 -2.30
C SER A 80 16.02 -8.64 -2.01
N ALA A 81 17.35 -8.66 -1.86
CA ALA A 81 18.12 -7.42 -1.67
C ALA A 81 17.95 -6.45 -2.86
N GLU A 82 17.80 -6.98 -4.07
CA GLU A 82 17.53 -6.20 -5.28
C GLU A 82 16.16 -5.51 -5.21
N ASP A 83 15.10 -6.24 -4.84
CA ASP A 83 13.75 -5.67 -4.70
C ASP A 83 13.69 -4.61 -3.59
N MET A 84 14.38 -4.85 -2.46
CA MET A 84 14.50 -3.85 -1.39
C MET A 84 15.23 -2.60 -1.87
N ALA A 85 16.35 -2.75 -2.60
CA ALA A 85 17.09 -1.62 -3.15
C ALA A 85 16.26 -0.85 -4.19
N ASN A 86 15.52 -1.55 -5.04
CA ASN A 86 14.60 -0.95 -6.01
C ASN A 86 13.51 -0.13 -5.29
N GLY A 87 12.87 -0.69 -4.26
CA GLY A 87 11.88 0.05 -3.46
C GLY A 87 12.45 1.28 -2.77
N ALA A 88 13.66 1.17 -2.20
CA ALA A 88 14.34 2.30 -1.58
C ALA A 88 14.69 3.41 -2.59
N ASN A 89 15.13 3.03 -3.80
CA ASN A 89 15.39 3.99 -4.87
C ASN A 89 14.11 4.67 -5.36
N VAL A 90 13.00 3.93 -5.52
CA VAL A 90 11.70 4.54 -5.87
C VAL A 90 11.29 5.56 -4.79
N LEU A 91 11.45 5.21 -3.50
CA LEU A 91 11.17 6.14 -2.40
C LEU A 91 12.05 7.40 -2.48
N LEU A 92 13.36 7.24 -2.68
CA LEU A 92 14.29 8.37 -2.80
C LEU A 92 13.89 9.31 -3.94
N HIS A 93 13.66 8.77 -5.14
CA HIS A 93 13.30 9.57 -6.30
C HIS A 93 11.92 10.24 -6.14
N THR A 94 10.97 9.55 -5.52
CA THR A 94 9.65 10.12 -5.19
C THR A 94 9.81 11.33 -4.27
N LEU A 95 10.60 11.22 -3.20
CA LEU A 95 10.82 12.32 -2.25
C LEU A 95 11.46 13.53 -2.93
N LEU A 96 12.47 13.32 -3.79
CA LEU A 96 13.11 14.40 -4.53
C LEU A 96 12.13 15.11 -5.50
N GLN A 97 11.26 14.34 -6.16
CA GLN A 97 10.23 14.91 -7.02
C GLN A 97 9.21 15.73 -6.24
N LEU A 98 8.74 15.22 -5.10
CA LEU A 98 7.79 15.92 -4.24
C LEU A 98 8.39 17.21 -3.65
N ASP A 99 9.65 17.18 -3.23
CA ASP A 99 10.35 18.35 -2.69
C ASP A 99 10.44 19.48 -3.75
N ALA A 100 10.77 19.12 -5.00
CA ALA A 100 10.83 20.06 -6.11
C ALA A 100 9.47 20.66 -6.52
N LEU A 101 8.34 20.09 -6.07
CA LEU A 101 6.99 20.66 -6.30
C LEU A 101 6.62 21.74 -5.27
N VAL A 102 7.40 21.89 -4.20
CA VAL A 102 7.11 22.82 -3.09
C VAL A 102 7.93 24.12 -3.21
N GLU A 103 8.87 24.20 -4.17
CA GLU A 103 9.52 25.45 -4.60
C GLU A 103 8.65 26.26 -5.58
#